data_AF-A0A7W2S7X5-F1
#
_entry.id   AF-A0A7W2S7X5-F1
#
_cell.length_a   1.000
_cell.length_b   1.000
_cell.length_c   1.000
_cell.angle_alpha   90.00
_cell.angle_beta   90.00
_cell.angle_gamma   90.00
#
_symmetry.space_group_name_H-M   'P 1'
#
loop_
_entity.id
_entity.type
_entity.pdbx_description
1 polymer ?
#
loop_
_entity_poly.entity_id
_entity_poly.type
_entity_poly.pdbx_seq_one_letter_code
_entity_poly.pdbx_strand_id
1 'polypeptide(L)' 'MSYTYQGTIYSIASPVRSISVNKNNVAVTDKNGTKLISFTNVNESKSFLAWIYQS' A
#
# COMPACT_ATOMS: atom_id res chain seq x y z
N MET A 1 4.42 6.50 7.65
CA MET A 1 4.99 5.13 7.60
C MET A 1 5.55 4.89 6.19
N SER A 2 6.60 4.07 6.05
CA SER A 2 7.25 3.82 4.75
C SER A 2 7.35 2.33 4.47
N TYR A 3 7.01 1.92 3.24
CA TYR A 3 7.09 0.53 2.78
C TYR A 3 8.04 0.43 1.59
N THR A 4 9.08 -0.39 1.69
CA THR A 4 10.00 -0.63 0.59
C THR A 4 9.57 -1.86 -0.18
N TYR A 5 9.32 -1.72 -1.47
CA TYR A 5 8.98 -2.81 -2.38
C TYR A 5 9.77 -2.69 -3.67
N GLN A 6 10.51 -3.74 -4.04
CA GLN A 6 11.37 -3.77 -5.23
C GLN A 6 12.28 -2.54 -5.40
N GLY A 7 12.90 -2.09 -4.31
CA GLY A 7 13.77 -0.90 -4.31
C GLY A 7 13.05 0.45 -4.34
N THR A 8 11.72 0.47 -4.48
CA THR A 8 10.90 1.69 -4.40
C THR A 8 10.37 1.88 -2.98
N ILE A 9 10.46 3.12 -2.46
CA ILE A 9 9.93 3.48 -1.14
C ILE A 9 8.57 4.15 -1.31
N TYR A 10 7.52 3.54 -0.76
CA TYR A 10 6.18 4.10 -0.70
C TYR A 10 5.96 4.73 0.68
N SER A 11 5.92 6.07 0.73
CA SER A 11 5.58 6.79 1.94
C SER A 11 4.07 6.91 2.08
N ILE A 12 3.47 6.28 3.08
CA ILE A 12 2.03 6.35 3.40
C ILE A 12 1.85 7.24 4.63
N ALA A 13 0.99 8.25 4.52
CA ALA A 13 0.71 9.18 5.61
C ALA A 13 -0.56 8.78 6.38
N SER A 14 -0.56 9.01 7.70
CA SER A 14 -1.78 8.90 8.51
C SER A 14 -2.58 10.23 8.46
N PRO A 15 -3.92 10.19 8.46
CA PRO A 15 -4.76 8.99 8.37
C PRO A 15 -4.85 8.44 6.95
N VAL A 16 -4.88 7.11 6.83
CA VAL A 16 -5.32 6.43 5.60
C VAL A 16 -6.82 6.60 5.49
N ARG A 17 -7.28 7.15 4.37
CA ARG A 17 -8.70 7.46 4.14
C ARG A 17 -9.44 6.29 3.48
N SER A 18 -8.78 5.62 2.55
CA SER A 18 -9.34 4.45 1.86
C SER A 18 -8.25 3.58 1.24
N ILE A 19 -8.61 2.31 1.01
CA ILE A 19 -7.79 1.33 0.32
C ILE A 19 -8.67 0.58 -0.68
N SER A 20 -8.23 0.48 -1.93
CA SER A 20 -8.88 -0.30 -2.98
C SER A 20 -7.93 -1.40 -3.46
N VAL A 21 -8.41 -2.64 -3.52
CA VAL A 21 -7.61 -3.81 -3.90
C VAL A 21 -8.21 -4.44 -5.16
N ASN A 22 -7.36 -4.66 -6.17
CA ASN A 22 -7.72 -5.40 -7.38
C ASN A 22 -6.61 -6.39 -7.73
N LYS A 23 -6.80 -7.66 -7.33
CA LYS A 23 -5.81 -8.74 -7.45
C LYS A 23 -4.46 -8.33 -6.84
N ASN A 24 -3.48 -8.04 -7.68
CA ASN A 24 -2.12 -7.69 -7.25
C ASN A 24 -1.92 -6.18 -7.19
N ASN A 25 -2.93 -5.36 -7.49
CA ASN A 25 -2.84 -3.91 -7.41
C ASN A 25 -3.53 -3.41 -6.14
N VAL A 26 -2.87 -2.51 -5.42
CA VAL A 26 -3.43 -1.85 -4.25
C VAL A 26 -3.29 -0.34 -4.42
N ALA A 27 -4.42 0.36 -4.34
CA ALA A 27 -4.45 1.81 -4.27
C ALA A 27 -4.72 2.24 -2.84
N VAL A 28 -3.85 3.10 -2.29
CA VAL A 28 -4.00 3.66 -0.94
C VAL A 28 -4.17 5.16 -1.06
N THR A 29 -5.28 5.69 -0.53
CA THR A 29 -5.51 7.13 -0.46
C THR A 29 -5.24 7.61 0.96
N ASP A 30 -4.22 8.45 1.11
CA ASP A 30 -3.91 9.14 2.35
C ASP A 30 -4.13 10.66 2.23
N LYS A 31 -3.71 11.43 3.25
CA LYS A 31 -3.83 12.90 3.24
C LYS A 31 -3.08 13.59 2.09
N ASN A 32 -2.08 12.93 1.50
CA ASN A 32 -1.25 13.46 0.41
C ASN A 32 -1.73 12.98 -0.97
N GLY A 33 -2.78 12.15 -1.04
CA GLY A 33 -3.37 11.65 -2.28
C GLY A 33 -3.32 10.13 -2.41
N THR A 34 -3.53 9.65 -3.64
CA THR A 34 -3.61 8.22 -3.96
C THR A 34 -2.28 7.69 -4.46
N LYS A 35 -1.86 6.54 -3.93
CA LYS A 35 -0.66 5.81 -4.36
C LYS A 35 -1.09 4.44 -4.86
N LEU A 36 -0.75 4.12 -6.10
CA LEU A 36 -0.98 2.81 -6.70
C LEU A 36 0.31 1.98 -6.59
N ILE A 37 0.16 0.77 -6.09
CA ILE A 37 1.25 -0.18 -5.90
C ILE A 37 0.84 -1.48 -6.60
N SER A 38 1.68 -1.93 -7.53
CA SER A 38 1.49 -3.18 -8.27
C SER A 38 2.46 -4.23 -7.72
N PHE A 39 1.90 -5.28 -7.15
CA PHE A 39 2.64 -6.41 -6.61
C PHE A 39 2.80 -7.51 -7.65
N THR A 40 3.82 -8.34 -7.48
CA THR A 40 4.09 -9.47 -8.37
C THR A 40 3.04 -10.55 -8.18
N ASN A 41 2.57 -10.76 -6.95
CA ASN A 41 1.54 -11.75 -6.62
C ASN A 41 0.62 -11.27 -5.49
N VAL A 42 -0.48 -12.00 -5.29
CA VAL A 42 -1.49 -11.68 -4.27
C VAL A 42 -1.01 -11.87 -2.83
N ASN A 43 0.04 -12.65 -2.58
CA ASN A 43 0.55 -12.83 -1.22
C ASN A 43 1.33 -11.59 -0.77
N GLU A 44 2.09 -10.98 -1.67
CA GLU A 44 2.79 -9.73 -1.41
C GLU A 44 1.83 -8.57 -1.15
N SER A 45 0.73 -8.45 -1.92
CA SER A 45 -0.28 -7.43 -1.67
C SER A 45 -0.95 -7.63 -0.30
N LYS A 46 -1.18 -8.87 0.14
CA LYS A 46 -1.68 -9.18 1.49
C LYS A 46 -0.67 -8.80 2.59
N SER A 47 0.62 -9.09 2.41
CA SER A 47 1.66 -8.69 3.36
C SER A 47 1.73 -7.17 3.52
N PHE A 48 1.58 -6.42 2.42
CA PHE A 48 1.48 -4.96 2.45
C PHE A 48 0.24 -4.48 3.21
N LEU A 49 -0.93 -5.08 2.98
CA LEU A 49 -2.16 -4.70 3.68
C LEU A 49 -2.08 -4.98 5.19
N ALA A 50 -1.51 -6.13 5.57
CA ALA A 50 -1.27 -6.47 6.97
C ALA A 50 -0.34 -5.47 7.65
N TRP A 51 0.74 -5.07 6.96
CA TRP A 51 1.63 -4.03 7.44
C TRP A 51 0.91 -2.69 7.61
N ILE A 52 0.17 -2.21 6.60
CA ILE A 52 -0.58 -0.94 6.69
C ILE A 52 -1.54 -0.94 7.88
N TYR A 53 -2.24 -2.04 8.12
CA TYR A 53 -3.25 -2.13 9.17
C TYR A 53 -2.65 -2.06 10.59
N GLN A 54 -1.40 -2.50 10.75
CA GLN A 54 -0.67 -2.49 12.03
C GLN A 54 0.09 -1.19 12.30
N SER A 55 0.22 -0.33 11.30
CA SER A 55 1.12 0.83 11.32
C SER A 55 0.48 2.12 11.83
#